data_AF-A0A4Y2BH19-F1
#
_entry.id   AF-A0A4Y2BH19-F1
#
_cell.length_a   1.000
_cell.length_b   1.000
_cell.length_c   1.000
_cell.angle_alpha   90.00
_cell.angle_beta   90.00
_cell.angle_gamma   90.00
#
_symmetry.space_group_name_H-M   'P 1'
#
loop_
_entity.id
_entity.type
_entity.pdbx_description
1 polymer ?
#
loop_
_entity_poly.entity_id
_entity_poly.type
_entity_poly.pdbx_seq_one_letter_code
_entity_poly.pdbx_strand_id
1 'polypeptide(L)'
;MKTTGWSLHPSEHLQPKQISLEDGESNIAQKDIINIFTDGSKPEHGVGADFCVLTNGTWIYQWSVKLNDNNTVFQAEITVLHE
;
A
#
# COMPACT_ATOMS: atom_id res chain seq x y z
N MET A 1 8.40 -3.24 -25.76
CA MET A 1 9.51 -3.64 -24.88
C MET A 1 8.89 -3.89 -23.51
N LYS A 2 8.82 -5.14 -23.04
CA LYS A 2 8.31 -5.44 -21.70
C LYS A 2 9.48 -5.33 -20.73
N THR A 3 9.39 -4.41 -19.78
CA THR A 3 10.38 -4.20 -18.73
C THR A 3 10.34 -5.39 -17.77
N THR A 4 11.27 -6.32 -17.97
CA THR A 4 11.48 -7.46 -17.07
C THR A 4 12.15 -6.93 -15.79
N GLY A 5 11.41 -6.85 -14.69
CA GLY A 5 11.93 -6.34 -13.41
C GLY A 5 10.87 -5.98 -12.36
N TRP A 6 9.59 -5.97 -12.73
CA TRP A 6 8.48 -5.59 -11.85
C TRP A 6 7.75 -6.78 -11.18
N SER A 7 8.25 -8.00 -11.32
CA SER A 7 7.50 -9.22 -10.96
C SER A 7 7.58 -9.65 -9.50
N LEU A 8 8.14 -8.81 -8.62
CA LEU A 8 8.22 -9.08 -7.18
C LEU A 8 7.96 -7.77 -6.45
N HIS A 9 6.70 -7.35 -6.45
CA HIS A 9 6.30 -6.21 -5.64
C HIS A 9 6.36 -6.61 -4.16
N PRO A 10 6.92 -5.80 -3.24
CA PRO A 10 6.94 -6.13 -1.82
C PRO A 10 5.54 -6.45 -1.26
N SER A 11 4.47 -5.88 -1.85
CA SER A 11 3.09 -6.21 -1.49
C SER A 11 2.62 -7.61 -1.89
N GLU A 12 3.34 -8.32 -2.77
CA GLU A 12 3.05 -9.72 -3.13
C GLU A 12 3.69 -10.72 -2.15
N HIS A 13 4.66 -10.27 -1.35
CA HIS A 13 5.40 -11.07 -0.38
C HIS A 13 5.41 -10.44 1.01
N LEU A 14 4.22 -10.04 1.46
CA LEU A 14 4.01 -9.45 2.78
C LEU A 14 4.42 -10.43 3.88
N GLN A 15 5.40 -10.04 4.70
CA GLN A 15 5.70 -10.79 5.90
C GLN A 15 4.61 -10.54 6.95
N PRO A 16 4.15 -11.58 7.68
CA PRO A 16 3.14 -11.42 8.73
C PRO A 16 3.50 -10.45 9.86
N LYS A 17 4.78 -10.06 9.97
CA LYS A 17 5.30 -9.08 10.92
C LYS A 17 5.48 -7.69 10.30
N GLN A 18 4.56 -7.29 9.44
CA GLN A 18 4.43 -5.87 9.14
C GLN A 18 3.92 -5.17 10.39
N ILE A 19 4.48 -3.98 10.61
CA ILE A 19 4.04 -2.99 11.60
C ILE A 19 2.53 -3.04 11.79
N SER A 20 2.11 -3.45 12.99
CA SER A 20 0.73 -3.41 13.40
C SER A 20 0.48 -2.16 14.24
N LEU A 21 -0.68 -1.55 14.05
CA LEU A 21 -1.14 -0.41 14.84
C LEU A 21 -1.92 -0.86 16.10
N GLU A 22 -1.95 -2.16 16.41
CA GLU A 22 -2.65 -2.66 17.58
C GLU A 22 -1.88 -2.36 18.87
N ASP A 23 -2.54 -1.72 19.84
CA ASP A 23 -1.99 -1.26 21.13
C ASP A 23 -1.64 -2.42 22.11
N GLY A 24 -1.35 -3.62 21.59
CA GLY A 24 -0.96 -4.78 22.39
C GLY A 24 -2.12 -5.61 22.97
N GLU A 25 -3.35 -5.42 22.50
CA GLU A 25 -4.48 -6.27 22.89
C GLU A 25 -4.44 -7.60 22.12
N SER A 26 -4.18 -8.70 22.80
CA SER A 26 -3.76 -9.98 22.20
C SER A 26 -4.85 -10.79 21.49
N ASN A 27 -6.06 -10.25 21.30
CA ASN A 27 -7.20 -10.99 20.79
C ASN A 27 -8.21 -10.11 20.02
N ILE A 28 -7.75 -9.32 19.04
CA ILE A 28 -8.66 -8.82 18.02
C ILE A 28 -9.12 -10.05 17.21
N ALA A 29 -10.42 -10.35 17.24
CA ALA A 29 -10.97 -11.43 16.42
C ALA A 29 -10.58 -11.15 14.97
N GLN A 30 -10.18 -12.17 14.20
CA GLN A 30 -9.78 -12.01 12.78
C GLN A 30 -10.81 -11.24 11.93
N LYS A 31 -12.06 -11.15 12.42
CA LYS A 31 -13.17 -10.38 11.86
C LYS A 31 -13.09 -8.85 11.99
N ASP A 32 -12.18 -8.35 12.83
CA ASP A 32 -12.04 -6.92 13.16
C ASP A 32 -10.68 -6.35 12.70
N ILE A 33 -9.86 -7.15 12.00
CA ILE A 33 -8.58 -6.71 11.45
C ILE A 33 -8.82 -5.96 10.14
N ILE A 34 -8.49 -4.66 10.16
CA ILE A 34 -8.41 -3.81 8.97
C ILE A 34 -6.94 -3.77 8.56
N ASN A 35 -6.61 -4.31 7.40
CA ASN A 35 -5.28 -4.15 6.82
C ASN A 35 -5.33 -3.00 5.82
N ILE A 36 -4.43 -2.04 5.99
CA ILE A 36 -4.25 -0.91 5.09
C ILE A 36 -2.93 -1.11 4.38
N PHE A 37 -2.94 -1.03 3.05
CA PHE A 37 -1.73 -1.08 2.25
C PHE A 37 -1.57 0.21 1.48
N THR A 38 -0.34 0.70 1.47
CA THR A 38 0.08 1.92 0.80
C THR A 38 1.27 1.58 -0.07
N ASP A 39 1.30 2.12 -1.27
CA ASP A 39 2.48 2.07 -2.14
C ASP A 39 2.73 3.42 -2.80
N GLY A 40 4.00 3.77 -2.95
CA GLY A 40 4.47 4.90 -3.74
C GLY A 40 5.42 4.40 -4.82
N SER A 41 5.17 4.77 -6.07
CA SER A 41 5.97 4.34 -7.21
C SER A 41 6.48 5.50 -8.04
N LYS A 42 7.62 5.32 -8.70
CA LYS A 42 8.20 6.31 -9.62
C LYS A 42 8.77 5.63 -10.88
N PRO A 43 7.91 5.21 -11.82
CA PRO A 43 8.38 4.81 -13.15
C PRO A 43 9.01 5.99 -13.91
N GLU A 44 9.67 5.70 -15.04
CA GLU A 44 10.30 6.72 -15.89
C GLU A 44 9.33 7.85 -16.31
N HIS A 45 8.02 7.58 -16.35
CA HIS A 45 7.01 8.49 -16.90
C HIS A 45 6.01 9.02 -15.86
N GLY A 46 6.44 9.08 -14.60
CA GLY A 46 5.73 9.81 -13.56
C GLY A 46 5.83 9.17 -12.19
N VAL A 47 4.97 9.64 -11.29
CA VAL A 47 4.92 9.20 -9.90
C VAL A 47 3.50 8.74 -9.62
N GLY A 48 3.35 7.57 -9.00
CA GLY A 48 2.07 6.98 -8.64
C GLY A 48 1.97 6.78 -7.13
N ALA A 49 0.76 6.83 -6.61
CA ALA A 49 0.45 6.45 -5.24
C ALA A 49 -0.79 5.57 -5.24
N ASP A 50 -0.72 4.45 -4.52
CA ASP A 50 -1.79 3.46 -4.42
C ASP A 50 -2.13 3.19 -2.95
N PHE A 51 -3.42 3.02 -2.66
CA PHE A 51 -3.97 2.76 -1.33
C PHE A 51 -5.06 1.69 -1.43
N CYS A 52 -5.06 0.69 -0.56
CA CYS A 52 -6.15 -0.26 -0.46
C CYS A 52 -6.41 -0.75 0.96
N VAL A 53 -7.67 -1.08 1.22
CA VAL A 53 -8.16 -1.55 2.51
C VAL A 53 -8.73 -2.95 2.35
N LEU A 54 -8.19 -3.88 3.13
CA LEU A 54 -8.63 -5.27 3.22
C LEU A 54 -9.23 -5.54 4.61
N THR A 55 -10.49 -5.91 4.64
CA THR A 55 -11.18 -6.32 5.86
C THR A 55 -11.70 -7.73 5.66
N ASN A 56 -11.43 -8.62 6.62
CA ASN A 56 -11.91 -10.01 6.59
C ASN A 56 -11.56 -10.77 5.30
N GLY A 57 -10.35 -10.50 4.77
CA GLY A 57 -9.88 -11.08 3.51
C GLY A 57 -10.60 -10.57 2.26
N THR A 58 -11.43 -9.52 2.37
CA THR A 58 -12.13 -8.89 1.25
C THR A 58 -11.64 -7.46 1.06
N TRP A 59 -11.32 -7.09 -0.18
CA TRP A 59 -10.96 -5.71 -0.54
C TRP A 59 -12.20 -4.84 -0.50
N ILE A 60 -12.23 -3.85 0.40
CA ILE A 60 -13.40 -2.98 0.59
C ILE A 60 -13.20 -1.58 0.02
N TYR A 61 -11.95 -1.16 -0.19
CA TYR A 61 -11.62 0.13 -0.79
C TYR A 61 -10.29 0.06 -1.53
N GLN A 62 -10.21 0.76 -2.65
CA GLN A 62 -9.00 0.95 -3.43
C GLN A 62 -8.99 2.34 -4.06
N TRP A 63 -7.86 3.02 -3.97
CA TRP A 63 -7.60 4.33 -4.55
C TRP A 63 -6.22 4.34 -5.17
N SER A 64 -6.08 5.03 -6.29
CA SER A 64 -4.81 5.17 -7.00
C SER A 64 -4.79 6.50 -7.72
N VAL A 65 -3.65 7.19 -7.70
CA VAL A 65 -3.50 8.49 -8.34
C VAL A 65 -2.14 8.62 -9.01
N LYS A 66 -2.13 9.27 -10.18
CA LYS A 66 -0.91 9.79 -10.77
C LYS A 66 -0.61 11.17 -10.18
N LEU A 67 0.55 11.32 -9.55
CA LEU A 67 1.06 12.59 -9.04
C LEU A 67 1.86 13.33 -10.11
N ASN A 68 2.29 14.56 -9.78
CA ASN A 68 3.18 15.30 -10.66
C ASN A 68 4.50 14.55 -10.82
N ASP A 69 5.07 14.55 -12.02
CA ASP A 69 6.29 13.80 -12.35
C ASP A 69 7.50 14.25 -11.49
N ASN A 70 7.46 15.46 -10.92
CA ASN A 70 8.47 15.99 -10.01
C ASN A 70 8.37 15.45 -8.58
N ASN A 71 7.26 14.83 -8.18
CA ASN A 71 7.13 14.27 -6.84
C ASN A 71 8.16 13.15 -6.60
N THR A 72 8.46 12.89 -5.34
CA THR A 72 9.27 11.74 -4.93
C THR A 72 8.38 10.55 -4.55
N VAL A 73 8.96 9.35 -4.55
CA VAL A 73 8.27 8.16 -4.00
C VAL A 73 7.83 8.40 -2.56
N PHE A 74 8.67 9.05 -1.75
CA PHE A 74 8.32 9.42 -0.38
C PHE A 74 7.10 10.35 -0.30
N GLN A 75 6.98 11.33 -1.20
CA GLN A 75 5.77 12.16 -1.26
C GLN A 75 4.54 11.37 -1.71
N ALA A 76 4.71 10.37 -2.58
CA ALA A 76 3.63 9.48 -2.98
C ALA A 76 3.13 8.64 -1.79
N GLU A 77 4.04 8.04 -1.03
CA GLU A 77 3.73 7.27 0.19
C GLU A 77 3.05 8.11 1.29
N ILE A 78 3.36 9.41 1.38
CA ILE A 78 2.68 10.30 2.35
C ILE A 78 1.31 10.76 1.82
N THR A 79 1.14 10.90 0.51
CA THR A 79 -0.14 11.35 -0.07
C THR A 79 -1.28 10.39 0.26
N VAL A 80 -1.01 9.08 0.27
CA VAL A 80 -1.98 8.04 0.63
C VAL A 80 -2.38 8.04 2.10
N LEU A 81 -1.63 8.72 2.98
CA LEU A 81 -2.02 8.90 4.39
C LEU A 81 -2.98 10.08 4.59
N HIS A 82 -3.17 10.91 3.56
CA HIS A 82 -4.08 12.05 3.58
C HIS A 82 -5.46 11.76 2.95
N GLU A 83 -5.63 10.58 2.36
CA GLU A 83 -6.89 10.08 1.81
C GLU A 83 -7.80 9.54 2.92
#